data_AF-A0A151QZK6-F1
#
_entry.id   AF-A0A151QZK6-F1
#
_cell.length_a   1.000
_cell.length_b   1.000
_cell.length_c   1.000
_cell.angle_alpha   90.00
_cell.angle_beta   90.00
_cell.angle_gamma   90.00
#
_symmetry.space_group_name_H-M   'P 1'
#
loop_
_entity.id
_entity.type
_entity.pdbx_description
1 polymer ?
#
loop_
_entity_poly.entity_id
_entity_poly.type
_entity_poly.pdbx_seq_one_letter_code
_entity_poly.pdbx_strand_id
1 'polypeptide(L)'
;MGGTPNTPFFYIYQCFFRDLGVCLPFSQFECDFLNFINMAPCQLHPNSWGFLRAFQVLCSALGIGLSLPVFLHFYQLKLGEPPLGWVSLNRSKAGGLFSLYSKSYKGFKQGFFRVRPKEADPLVDEVFHFGRLPRFPLLWQQNLIKFNRSSNLQLSESDTAAIADLAALPRPLDCKLVLSLANLADKERGLESEYLIILSC
;
A
#
# COMPACT_ATOMS: atom_id res chain seq x y z
N MET A 1 30.67 -13.26 -4.80
CA MET A 1 29.41 -12.59 -5.20
C MET A 1 28.64 -13.52 -6.13
N GLY A 2 28.02 -14.57 -5.60
CA GLY A 2 27.25 -15.55 -6.38
C GLY A 2 25.78 -15.43 -6.05
N GLY A 3 25.03 -14.64 -6.82
CA GLY A 3 23.57 -14.71 -6.82
C GLY A 3 23.15 -15.78 -7.81
N THR A 4 22.29 -16.70 -7.41
CA THR A 4 21.70 -17.65 -8.37
C THR A 4 20.87 -16.85 -9.38
N PRO A 5 21.04 -17.05 -10.69
CA PRO A 5 20.43 -16.23 -11.74
C PRO A 5 18.89 -16.21 -11.75
N ASN A 6 18.25 -17.06 -10.94
CA ASN A 6 16.80 -17.22 -10.87
C ASN A 6 16.17 -16.75 -9.55
N THR A 7 16.90 -16.03 -8.69
CA THR A 7 16.29 -15.51 -7.45
C THR A 7 15.25 -14.44 -7.81
N PRO A 8 13.99 -14.58 -7.36
CA PRO A 8 12.94 -13.60 -7.65
C PRO A 8 13.29 -12.23 -7.06
N PHE A 9 12.89 -11.16 -7.75
CA PHE A 9 13.09 -9.80 -7.29
C PHE A 9 12.00 -8.88 -7.82
N PHE A 10 11.79 -7.75 -7.14
CA PHE A 10 10.99 -6.64 -7.67
C PHE A 10 11.71 -5.31 -7.48
N TYR A 11 11.27 -4.31 -8.23
CA TYR A 11 11.72 -2.93 -8.07
C TYR A 11 10.72 -2.13 -7.26
N ILE A 12 11.24 -1.22 -6.43
CA ILE A 12 10.45 -0.28 -5.64
C ILE A 12 11.19 1.05 -5.55
N TYR A 13 10.48 2.17 -5.54
CA TYR A 13 11.12 3.48 -5.44
C TYR A 13 11.56 3.79 -4.02
N GLN A 14 12.72 4.44 -3.89
CA GLN A 14 13.26 4.86 -2.59
C GLN A 14 12.29 5.78 -1.84
N CYS A 15 11.55 6.61 -2.56
CA CYS A 15 10.58 7.54 -1.98
C CYS A 15 9.43 6.83 -1.24
N PHE A 16 9.13 5.57 -1.54
CA PHE A 16 8.07 4.83 -0.84
C PHE A 16 8.44 4.61 0.63
N PHE A 17 9.70 4.25 0.89
CA PHE A 17 10.21 4.12 2.26
C PHE A 17 10.37 5.50 2.91
N ARG A 18 11.11 6.39 2.24
CA ARG A 18 11.54 7.67 2.82
C ARG A 18 10.37 8.61 3.12
N ASP A 19 9.41 8.71 2.20
CA ASP A 19 8.39 9.74 2.23
C ASP A 19 7.02 9.20 2.65
N LEU A 20 6.73 7.94 2.30
CA LEU A 20 5.39 7.36 2.49
C LEU A 20 5.31 6.39 3.66
N GLY A 21 6.44 5.99 4.26
CA GLY A 21 6.47 5.03 5.37
C GLY A 21 6.00 3.63 4.96
N VAL A 22 6.22 3.25 3.70
CA VAL A 22 6.03 1.87 3.23
C VAL A 22 7.11 0.99 3.87
N CYS A 23 6.72 -0.19 4.35
CA CYS A 23 7.62 -1.15 4.99
C CYS A 23 7.63 -2.48 4.22
N LEU A 24 8.69 -3.27 4.42
CA LEU A 24 8.76 -4.65 3.96
C LEU A 24 8.83 -5.61 5.16
N PRO A 25 8.24 -6.82 5.08
CA PRO A 25 7.39 -7.32 3.99
C PRO A 25 6.12 -6.47 3.82
N PHE A 26 5.55 -6.44 2.61
CA PHE A 26 4.26 -5.79 2.41
C PHE A 26 3.18 -6.50 3.23
N SER A 27 2.27 -5.70 3.76
CA SER A 27 1.08 -6.18 4.45
C SER A 27 0.20 -7.01 3.51
N GLN A 28 -0.66 -7.86 4.08
CA GLN A 28 -1.61 -8.64 3.27
C GLN A 28 -2.49 -7.75 2.41
N PHE A 29 -2.97 -6.62 2.95
CA PHE A 29 -3.77 -5.65 2.22
C PHE A 29 -3.06 -5.06 0.99
N GLU A 30 -1.78 -4.70 1.10
CA GLU A 30 -1.00 -4.19 -0.04
C GLU A 30 -0.80 -5.28 -1.10
N CYS A 31 -0.49 -6.51 -0.69
CA CYS A 31 -0.38 -7.66 -1.59
C CYS A 31 -1.71 -7.93 -2.32
N ASP A 32 -2.83 -7.95 -1.58
CA ASP A 32 -4.17 -8.17 -2.14
C ASP A 32 -4.53 -7.10 -3.16
N PHE A 33 -4.23 -5.84 -2.88
CA PHE A 33 -4.43 -4.76 -3.82
C PHE A 33 -3.62 -4.96 -5.11
N LEU A 34 -2.31 -5.24 -4.99
CA LEU A 34 -1.42 -5.44 -6.15
C LEU A 34 -1.85 -6.66 -7.01
N ASN A 35 -2.27 -7.75 -6.37
CA ASN A 35 -2.86 -8.90 -7.06
C ASN A 35 -4.15 -8.55 -7.77
N PHE A 36 -5.05 -7.84 -7.09
CA PHE A 36 -6.35 -7.47 -7.63
C PHE A 36 -6.25 -6.67 -8.92
N ILE A 37 -5.27 -5.78 -9.03
CA ILE A 37 -5.02 -5.01 -10.26
C ILE A 37 -3.98 -5.64 -11.19
N ASN A 38 -3.45 -6.81 -10.84
CA ASN A 38 -2.37 -7.53 -11.52
C ASN A 38 -1.18 -6.60 -11.86
N MET A 39 -0.52 -6.05 -10.85
CA MET A 39 0.47 -5.00 -11.06
C MET A 39 1.66 -5.12 -10.10
N ALA A 40 2.85 -4.78 -10.59
CA ALA A 40 4.06 -4.71 -9.76
C ALA A 40 4.15 -3.43 -8.92
N PRO A 41 4.83 -3.46 -7.75
CA PRO A 41 4.92 -2.31 -6.85
C PRO A 41 5.41 -1.03 -7.51
N CYS A 42 6.46 -1.11 -8.34
CA CYS A 42 7.03 0.03 -9.03
C CYS A 42 6.12 0.63 -10.10
N GLN A 43 5.11 -0.08 -10.63
CA GLN A 43 4.22 0.47 -11.66
C GLN A 43 3.23 1.50 -11.10
N LEU A 44 2.98 1.47 -9.79
CA LEU A 44 2.08 2.41 -9.12
C LEU A 44 2.79 3.75 -8.85
N HIS A 45 2.09 4.83 -9.14
CA HIS A 45 2.57 6.17 -8.87
C HIS A 45 2.72 6.44 -7.35
N PRO A 46 3.75 7.18 -6.89
CA PRO A 46 3.97 7.45 -5.46
C PRO A 46 2.76 8.00 -4.70
N ASN A 47 2.02 8.96 -5.25
CA ASN A 47 0.79 9.46 -4.58
C ASN A 47 -0.24 8.36 -4.31
N SER A 48 -0.30 7.35 -5.18
CA SER A 48 -1.26 6.25 -5.07
C SER A 48 -0.80 5.21 -4.03
N TRP A 49 0.51 4.98 -3.90
CA TRP A 49 1.08 4.33 -2.72
C TRP A 49 0.79 5.09 -1.43
N GLY A 50 0.86 6.42 -1.47
CA GLY A 50 0.50 7.26 -0.33
C GLY A 50 -0.95 7.06 0.11
N PHE A 51 -1.89 6.86 -0.83
CA PHE A 51 -3.28 6.55 -0.48
C PHE A 51 -3.45 5.18 0.17
N LEU A 52 -2.78 4.14 -0.34
CA LEU A 52 -2.80 2.81 0.27
C LEU A 52 -2.29 2.89 1.71
N ARG A 53 -1.14 3.52 1.91
CA ARG A 53 -0.52 3.60 3.24
C ARG A 53 -1.32 4.49 4.20
N ALA A 54 -1.81 5.63 3.75
CA ALA A 54 -2.67 6.51 4.55
C ALA A 54 -3.98 5.83 4.93
N PHE A 55 -4.57 5.00 4.05
CA PHE A 55 -5.74 4.20 4.37
C PHE A 55 -5.46 3.25 5.53
N GLN A 56 -4.33 2.54 5.49
CA GLN A 56 -3.96 1.63 6.57
C GLN A 56 -3.78 2.33 7.91
N VAL A 57 -3.11 3.49 7.90
CA VAL A 57 -2.89 4.29 9.11
C VAL A 57 -4.20 4.84 9.65
N LEU A 58 -5.08 5.37 8.78
CA LEU A 58 -6.38 5.89 9.18
C LEU A 58 -7.26 4.79 9.77
N CYS A 59 -7.38 3.64 9.10
CA CYS A 59 -8.17 2.51 9.60
C CYS A 59 -7.65 2.03 10.96
N SER A 60 -6.33 1.91 11.12
CA SER A 60 -5.73 1.57 12.41
C SER A 60 -6.06 2.59 13.50
N ALA A 61 -6.01 3.89 13.19
CA ALA A 61 -6.30 4.96 14.16
C ALA A 61 -7.79 4.99 14.56
N LEU A 62 -8.69 4.58 13.66
CA LEU A 62 -10.13 4.53 13.89
C LEU A 62 -10.64 3.18 14.42
N GLY A 63 -9.76 2.17 14.53
CA GLY A 63 -10.17 0.80 14.89
C GLY A 63 -11.00 0.10 13.81
N ILE A 64 -10.92 0.55 12.55
CA ILE A 64 -11.63 -0.03 11.41
C ILE A 64 -10.77 -1.13 10.78
N GLY A 65 -11.36 -2.27 10.45
CA GLY A 65 -10.68 -3.35 9.73
C GLY A 65 -10.24 -2.94 8.32
N LEU A 66 -9.06 -3.40 7.88
CA LEU A 66 -8.60 -3.15 6.51
C LEU A 66 -9.41 -3.99 5.52
N SER A 67 -10.07 -3.31 4.59
CA SER A 67 -10.89 -3.96 3.57
C SER A 67 -10.58 -3.39 2.19
N LEU A 68 -10.20 -4.29 1.27
CA LEU A 68 -9.97 -3.95 -0.13
C LEU A 68 -11.24 -3.40 -0.81
N PRO A 69 -12.44 -4.02 -0.67
CA PRO A 69 -13.68 -3.44 -1.17
C PRO A 69 -13.95 -2.00 -0.67
N VAL A 70 -13.69 -1.73 0.61
CA VAL A 70 -13.85 -0.39 1.20
C VAL A 70 -12.88 0.60 0.57
N PHE A 71 -11.60 0.24 0.43
CA PHE A 71 -10.62 1.11 -0.24
C PHE A 71 -11.02 1.41 -1.69
N LEU A 72 -11.42 0.39 -2.45
CA LEU A 72 -11.83 0.52 -3.86
C LEU A 72 -13.16 1.28 -4.03
N HIS A 73 -13.94 1.47 -2.97
CA HIS A 73 -15.11 2.35 -2.99
C HIS A 73 -14.73 3.81 -3.24
N PHE A 74 -13.64 4.29 -2.62
CA PHE A 74 -13.21 5.69 -2.66
C PHE A 74 -12.25 6.03 -3.80
N TYR A 75 -11.67 5.01 -4.44
CA TYR A 75 -10.68 5.18 -5.50
C TYR A 75 -11.07 4.48 -6.79
N GLN A 76 -10.41 4.85 -7.88
CA GLN A 76 -10.52 4.18 -9.18
C GLN A 76 -9.17 4.20 -9.87
N LEU A 77 -8.89 3.15 -10.65
CA LEU A 77 -7.64 3.05 -11.39
C LEU A 77 -7.66 3.95 -12.63
N LYS A 78 -6.61 4.75 -12.79
CA LYS A 78 -6.29 5.48 -14.02
C LYS A 78 -4.98 4.95 -14.58
N LEU A 79 -5.07 4.39 -15.78
CA LEU A 79 -3.88 3.99 -16.55
C LEU A 79 -3.27 5.24 -17.19
N GLY A 80 -1.94 5.33 -17.16
CA GLY A 80 -1.22 6.33 -17.94
C GLY A 80 -1.26 5.97 -19.44
N GLU A 81 -0.76 6.90 -20.27
CA GLU A 81 -0.72 6.73 -21.71
C GLU A 81 0.11 5.49 -22.11
N PRO A 82 -0.41 4.60 -22.98
CA PRO A 82 0.34 3.47 -23.51
C PRO A 82 1.65 3.90 -24.22
N PRO A 83 2.66 3.01 -24.30
CA PRO A 83 2.70 1.61 -23.89
C PRO A 83 3.17 1.37 -22.43
N LEU A 84 3.66 2.40 -21.74
CA LEU A 84 4.33 2.27 -20.42
C LEU A 84 3.93 3.41 -19.46
N GLY A 85 2.66 3.80 -19.49
CA GLY A 85 2.11 4.80 -18.59
C GLY A 85 2.03 4.29 -17.16
N TRP A 86 2.48 5.11 -16.19
CA TRP A 86 2.33 4.82 -14.77
C TRP A 86 0.87 4.64 -14.42
N VAL A 87 0.60 3.69 -13.54
CA VAL A 87 -0.72 3.46 -13.00
C VAL A 87 -0.91 4.40 -11.81
N SER A 88 -2.05 5.07 -11.76
CA SER A 88 -2.39 5.97 -10.67
C SER A 88 -3.80 5.70 -10.18
N LEU A 89 -4.05 6.03 -8.93
CA LEU A 89 -5.37 6.06 -8.32
C LEU A 89 -5.91 7.49 -8.38
N ASN A 90 -7.14 7.61 -8.86
CA ASN A 90 -7.93 8.82 -8.79
C ASN A 90 -9.06 8.64 -7.78
N ARG A 91 -9.63 9.76 -7.35
CA ARG A 91 -10.87 9.77 -6.57
C ARG A 91 -11.98 9.11 -7.39
N SER A 92 -12.78 8.27 -6.74
CA SER A 92 -14.00 7.73 -7.34
C SER A 92 -15.13 8.78 -7.32
N LYS A 93 -16.30 8.40 -7.84
CA LYS A 93 -17.53 9.21 -7.74
C LYS A 93 -18.00 9.40 -6.28
N ALA A 94 -17.61 8.52 -5.34
CA ALA A 94 -17.92 8.65 -3.92
C ALA A 94 -17.03 9.69 -3.20
N GLY A 95 -16.11 10.33 -3.94
CA GLY A 95 -15.03 11.13 -3.40
C GLY A 95 -13.85 10.26 -2.94
N GLY A 96 -12.65 10.81 -2.99
CA GLY A 96 -11.47 10.16 -2.39
C GLY A 96 -11.35 10.52 -0.93
N LEU A 97 -10.60 9.72 -0.17
CA LEU A 97 -10.35 9.99 1.25
C LEU A 97 -9.28 11.05 1.46
N PHE A 98 -8.20 11.01 0.67
CA PHE A 98 -6.99 11.78 0.94
C PHE A 98 -6.66 12.84 -0.13
N SER A 99 -5.96 13.90 0.30
CA SER A 99 -5.25 14.84 -0.57
C SER A 99 -4.02 14.15 -1.18
N LEU A 100 -3.50 14.65 -2.31
CA LEU A 100 -2.25 14.12 -2.85
C LEU A 100 -1.11 14.39 -1.86
N TYR A 101 -0.24 13.40 -1.64
CA TYR A 101 0.99 13.62 -0.85
C TYR A 101 1.84 14.75 -1.44
N SER A 102 1.97 14.79 -2.78
CA SER A 102 2.57 15.91 -3.49
C SER A 102 1.76 16.24 -4.74
N LYS A 103 1.51 17.53 -4.99
CA LYS A 103 0.88 18.02 -6.23
C LYS A 103 1.67 17.62 -7.47
N SER A 104 2.99 17.52 -7.35
CA SER A 104 3.89 17.07 -8.40
C SER A 104 5.03 16.26 -7.77
N TYR A 105 4.94 14.94 -7.89
CA TYR A 105 5.97 14.05 -7.40
C TYR A 105 7.08 13.96 -8.46
N LYS A 106 8.02 14.90 -8.42
CA LYS A 106 9.14 14.97 -9.38
C LYS A 106 10.32 14.12 -8.91
N GLY A 107 11.12 13.63 -9.85
CA GLY A 107 12.40 12.96 -9.56
C GLY A 107 12.32 11.58 -8.90
N PHE A 108 11.14 11.05 -8.55
CA PHE A 108 11.03 9.77 -7.84
C PHE A 108 11.68 8.59 -8.57
N LYS A 109 11.76 8.65 -9.90
CA LYS A 109 12.37 7.61 -10.75
C LYS A 109 13.89 7.52 -10.60
N GLN A 110 14.53 8.52 -10.02
CA GLN A 110 16.00 8.56 -9.91
C GLN A 110 16.53 7.67 -8.77
N GLY A 111 15.68 7.28 -7.82
CA GLY A 111 16.05 6.43 -6.70
C GLY A 111 15.15 5.21 -6.62
N PHE A 112 15.71 4.03 -6.79
CA PHE A 112 15.00 2.76 -6.67
C PHE A 112 15.88 1.68 -6.06
N PHE A 113 15.24 0.68 -5.47
CA PHE A 113 15.88 -0.50 -4.94
C PHE A 113 15.44 -1.74 -5.73
N ARG A 114 16.36 -2.68 -5.90
CA ARG A 114 16.05 -4.05 -6.30
C ARG A 114 15.97 -4.90 -5.03
N VAL A 115 14.76 -5.31 -4.67
CA VAL A 115 14.51 -6.12 -3.48
C VAL A 115 14.48 -7.58 -3.90
N ARG A 116 15.24 -8.42 -3.20
CA ARG A 116 15.32 -9.87 -3.40
C ARG A 116 15.30 -10.56 -2.04
N PRO A 117 14.77 -11.78 -1.92
CA PRO A 117 14.86 -12.51 -0.68
C PRO A 117 16.31 -12.87 -0.37
N LYS A 118 16.59 -13.02 0.92
CA LYS A 118 17.88 -13.51 1.40
C LYS A 118 18.02 -15.00 1.08
N GLU A 119 16.94 -15.76 1.30
CA GLU A 119 16.82 -17.17 0.99
C GLU A 119 16.18 -17.34 -0.39
N ALA A 120 16.77 -18.17 -1.26
CA ALA A 120 16.27 -18.32 -2.63
C ALA A 120 15.11 -19.34 -2.74
N ASP A 121 14.86 -20.14 -1.69
CA ASP A 121 13.81 -21.15 -1.69
C ASP A 121 12.42 -20.51 -1.47
N PRO A 122 11.52 -20.56 -2.47
CA PRO A 122 10.16 -20.04 -2.34
C PRO A 122 9.34 -20.65 -1.21
N LEU A 123 9.68 -21.87 -0.76
CA LEU A 123 8.99 -22.54 0.35
C LEU A 123 9.34 -21.95 1.72
N VAL A 124 10.48 -21.28 1.82
CA VAL A 124 11.00 -20.67 3.05
C VAL A 124 10.82 -19.15 3.00
N ASP A 125 10.66 -18.60 1.80
CA ASP A 125 10.50 -17.17 1.58
C ASP A 125 9.05 -16.69 1.71
N GLU A 126 8.61 -16.48 2.96
CA GLU A 126 7.30 -15.91 3.28
C GLU A 126 7.16 -14.42 2.90
N VAL A 127 8.27 -13.75 2.58
CA VAL A 127 8.26 -12.31 2.23
C VAL A 127 7.70 -12.12 0.82
N PHE A 128 8.17 -12.92 -0.15
CA PHE A 128 7.75 -12.79 -1.55
C PHE A 128 6.80 -13.90 -1.99
N HIS A 129 6.72 -15.03 -1.28
CA HIS A 129 5.89 -16.16 -1.65
C HIS A 129 4.88 -16.52 -0.56
N PHE A 130 3.74 -17.06 -1.00
CA PHE A 130 2.82 -17.78 -0.14
C PHE A 130 2.72 -19.21 -0.68
N GLY A 131 3.30 -20.16 0.04
CA GLY A 131 3.53 -21.52 -0.45
C GLY A 131 4.59 -21.55 -1.56
N ARG A 132 4.17 -21.54 -2.83
CA ARG A 132 5.08 -21.51 -4.00
C ARG A 132 4.77 -20.39 -4.99
N LEU A 133 3.73 -19.60 -4.73
CA LEU A 133 3.28 -18.54 -5.63
C LEU A 133 3.75 -17.18 -5.12
N PRO A 134 4.14 -16.26 -6.01
CA PRO A 134 4.41 -14.89 -5.62
C PRO A 134 3.20 -14.25 -4.92
N ARG A 135 3.43 -13.54 -3.82
CA ARG A 135 2.39 -12.81 -3.09
C ARG A 135 1.80 -11.64 -3.89
N PHE A 136 2.48 -11.22 -4.96
CA PHE A 136 2.05 -10.18 -5.90
C PHE A 136 2.90 -10.27 -7.17
N PRO A 137 2.48 -9.65 -8.31
CA PRO A 137 3.31 -9.60 -9.50
C PRO A 137 4.64 -8.89 -9.24
N LEU A 138 5.76 -9.56 -9.47
CA LEU A 138 7.10 -9.03 -9.17
C LEU A 138 7.63 -8.10 -10.26
N LEU A 139 7.18 -8.31 -11.50
CA LEU A 139 7.62 -7.59 -12.69
C LEU A 139 6.45 -6.87 -13.36
N TRP A 140 6.76 -5.88 -14.19
CA TRP A 140 5.77 -5.06 -14.87
C TRP A 140 4.79 -5.89 -15.69
N GLN A 141 3.51 -5.64 -15.47
CA GLN A 141 2.41 -6.27 -16.18
C GLN A 141 1.83 -5.32 -17.23
N GLN A 142 1.38 -5.88 -18.36
CA GLN A 142 0.68 -5.14 -19.43
C GLN A 142 -0.85 -5.32 -19.36
N ASN A 143 -1.29 -6.47 -18.87
CA ASN A 143 -2.70 -6.86 -18.69
C ASN A 143 -3.22 -6.42 -17.31
N LEU A 144 -3.24 -5.11 -17.08
CA LEU A 144 -3.73 -4.52 -15.83
C LEU A 144 -5.25 -4.64 -15.72
N ILE A 145 -5.74 -4.96 -14.51
CA ILE A 145 -7.18 -5.07 -14.25
C ILE A 145 -7.72 -3.70 -13.85
N LYS A 146 -8.54 -3.10 -14.73
CA LYS A 146 -9.24 -1.84 -14.43
C LYS A 146 -10.42 -2.10 -13.50
N PHE A 147 -10.67 -1.15 -12.60
CA PHE A 147 -11.89 -1.13 -11.79
C PHE A 147 -12.49 0.27 -11.76
N ASN A 148 -13.82 0.32 -11.86
CA ASN A 148 -14.61 1.54 -11.76
C ASN A 148 -15.70 1.30 -10.71
N ARG A 149 -15.39 1.58 -9.43
CA ARG A 149 -16.20 1.18 -8.25
C ARG A 149 -16.06 -0.32 -7.95
N SER A 150 -16.55 -0.76 -6.79
CA SER A 150 -16.59 -2.12 -6.26
C SER A 150 -17.40 -3.12 -7.10
N SER A 151 -17.46 -2.95 -8.43
CA SER A 151 -18.38 -3.65 -9.34
C SER A 151 -18.25 -5.18 -9.38
N ASN A 152 -17.23 -5.77 -8.76
CA ASN A 152 -17.06 -7.23 -8.66
C ASN A 152 -16.80 -7.76 -7.25
N LEU A 153 -16.73 -6.91 -6.22
CA LEU A 153 -16.47 -7.35 -4.84
C LEU A 153 -17.73 -7.18 -4.01
N GLN A 154 -18.19 -8.27 -3.39
CA GLN A 154 -19.32 -8.22 -2.47
C GLN A 154 -18.92 -7.41 -1.23
N LEU A 155 -19.73 -6.41 -0.89
CA LEU A 155 -19.58 -5.66 0.35
C LEU A 155 -20.30 -6.42 1.45
N SER A 156 -19.58 -6.69 2.53
CA SER A 156 -20.18 -7.16 3.77
C SER A 156 -20.94 -6.02 4.48
N GLU A 157 -21.72 -6.37 5.51
CA GLU A 157 -22.34 -5.38 6.40
C GLU A 157 -21.27 -4.52 7.09
N SER A 158 -20.16 -5.13 7.51
CA SER A 158 -19.01 -4.43 8.09
C SER A 158 -18.36 -3.47 7.09
N ASP A 159 -18.25 -3.84 5.81
CA ASP A 159 -17.72 -2.94 4.78
C ASP A 159 -18.63 -1.74 4.57
N THR A 160 -19.95 -1.97 4.60
CA THR A 160 -20.95 -0.91 4.43
C THR A 160 -20.90 0.08 5.59
N ALA A 161 -20.79 -0.40 6.82
CA ALA A 161 -20.60 0.44 8.00
C ALA A 161 -19.29 1.25 7.92
N ALA A 162 -18.17 0.59 7.59
CA ALA A 162 -16.87 1.24 7.44
C ALA A 162 -16.89 2.32 6.34
N ILE A 163 -17.58 2.08 5.22
CA ILE A 163 -17.76 3.10 4.17
C ILE A 163 -18.54 4.29 4.71
N ALA A 164 -19.61 4.07 5.48
CA ALA A 164 -20.41 5.16 6.06
C ALA A 164 -19.58 6.01 7.02
N ASP A 165 -18.84 5.37 7.93
CA ASP A 165 -17.97 6.04 8.90
C ASP A 165 -16.88 6.88 8.20
N LEU A 166 -16.18 6.28 7.23
CA LEU A 166 -15.15 6.98 6.46
C LEU A 166 -15.71 8.10 5.58
N ALA A 167 -16.94 7.93 5.07
CA ALA A 167 -17.60 8.94 4.25
C ALA A 167 -18.05 10.17 5.06
N ALA A 168 -18.33 9.99 6.35
CA ALA A 168 -18.73 11.04 7.28
C ALA A 168 -17.57 11.95 7.71
N LEU A 169 -16.31 11.52 7.53
CA LEU A 169 -15.13 12.32 7.83
C LEU A 169 -15.05 13.59 6.94
N PRO A 170 -14.41 14.67 7.43
CA PRO A 170 -14.11 15.83 6.59
C PRO A 170 -13.11 15.45 5.49
N ARG A 171 -13.55 15.45 4.23
CA ARG A 171 -12.76 14.98 3.09
C ARG A 171 -12.45 16.11 2.09
N PRO A 172 -11.25 16.13 1.47
CA PRO A 172 -10.17 15.16 1.65
C PRO A 172 -9.34 15.42 2.92
N LEU A 173 -8.95 14.34 3.61
CA LEU A 173 -7.98 14.36 4.72
C LEU A 173 -6.58 14.61 4.16
N ASP A 174 -5.73 15.34 4.89
CA ASP A 174 -4.36 15.57 4.44
C ASP A 174 -3.52 14.28 4.54
N CYS A 175 -3.01 13.81 3.40
CA CYS A 175 -2.27 12.55 3.34
C CYS A 175 -1.00 12.57 4.20
N LYS A 176 -0.29 13.70 4.29
CA LYS A 176 0.92 13.78 5.12
C LYS A 176 0.59 13.73 6.61
N LEU A 177 -0.46 14.45 7.02
CA LEU A 177 -0.92 14.42 8.41
C LEU A 177 -1.34 13.01 8.81
N VAL A 178 -2.12 12.33 7.98
CA VAL A 178 -2.54 10.94 8.26
C VAL A 178 -1.33 10.03 8.38
N LEU A 179 -0.37 10.10 7.44
CA LEU A 179 0.85 9.28 7.51
C LEU A 179 1.69 9.57 8.76
N SER A 180 1.70 10.81 9.27
CA SER A 180 2.44 11.14 10.50
C SER A 180 1.87 10.47 11.76
N LEU A 181 0.61 10.04 11.76
CA LEU A 181 0.00 9.32 12.89
C LEU A 181 0.67 7.95 13.12
N ALA A 182 1.23 7.33 12.08
CA ALA A 182 1.97 6.08 12.23
C ALA A 182 3.18 6.24 13.18
N ASN A 183 3.90 7.35 13.03
CA ASN A 183 5.07 7.66 13.85
C ASN A 183 4.68 7.98 15.31
N LEU A 184 3.47 8.52 15.53
CA LEU A 184 2.97 8.78 16.88
C LEU A 184 2.64 7.46 17.59
N ALA A 185 1.96 6.54 16.90
CA ALA A 185 1.64 5.23 17.45
C ALA A 185 2.90 4.40 17.75
N ASP A 186 3.95 4.52 16.93
CA ASP A 186 5.25 3.92 17.21
C ASP A 186 5.92 4.54 18.44
N LYS A 187 5.82 5.87 18.61
CA LYS A 187 6.37 6.58 19.77
C LYS A 187 5.61 6.23 21.05
N GLU A 188 4.30 6.13 21.01
CA GLU A 188 3.46 5.71 22.15
C GLU A 188 3.76 4.26 22.54
N ARG A 189 3.89 3.35 21.57
CA ARG A 189 4.34 1.96 21.83
C ARG A 189 5.76 1.90 22.39
N GLY A 190 6.67 2.74 21.90
CA GLY A 190 8.03 2.87 22.40
C GLY A 190 8.06 3.36 23.85
N LEU A 191 7.24 4.34 24.19
CA LEU A 191 7.08 4.85 25.55
C LEU A 191 6.45 3.80 26.47
N GLU A 192 5.40 3.09 26.04
CA GLU A 192 4.80 1.96 26.78
C GLU A 192 5.83 0.85 27.05
N SER A 193 6.73 0.57 26.08
CA SER A 193 7.84 -0.38 26.28
C SER A 193 8.93 0.13 27.24
N GLU A 194 9.17 1.45 27.32
CA GLU A 194 10.06 2.04 28.34
C GLU A 194 9.43 2.00 29.74
N TYR A 195 8.10 2.16 29.86
CA TYR A 195 7.41 2.01 31.15
C TYR A 195 7.38 0.56 31.66
N LEU A 196 7.40 -0.44 30.78
CA LEU A 196 7.50 -1.85 31.19
C LEU A 196 8.91 -2.23 31.72
N ILE A 197 9.95 -1.46 31.40
CA ILE A 197 11.32 -1.71 31.88
C ILE A 197 11.57 -1.10 33.27
N ILE A 198 10.75 -0.13 33.71
CA ILE A 198 10.98 0.61 34.98
C ILE A 198 10.27 -0.02 36.20
N LEU A 199 9.46 -1.08 36.03
CA LEU A 199 8.82 -1.81 37.14
C LEU A 199 9.40 -3.21 37.39
N SER A 200 10.66 -3.44 37.03
CA SER A 200 11.40 -4.65 37.37
C SER A 200 12.83 -4.31 37.80
N CYS A 201 12.95 -3.68 38.95
CA CYS A 201 14.15 -3.68 39.81
C CYS A 201 13.69 -3.74 41.27
#